data_AF-A0A3R8Y5Y0-F1
#
_entry.id   AF-A0A3R8Y5Y0-F1
#
_cell.length_a   1.000
_cell.length_b   1.000
_cell.length_c   1.000
_cell.angle_alpha   90.00
_cell.angle_beta   90.00
_cell.angle_gamma   90.00
#
_symmetry.space_group_name_H-M   'P 1'
#
loop_
_entity.id
_entity.type
_entity.pdbx_description
1 polymer ?
#
loop_
_entity_poly.entity_id
_entity_poly.type
_entity_poly.pdbx_seq_one_letter_code
_entity_poly.pdbx_strand_id
1 'polypeptide(L)'
;MINNDLISTLVMKEQAEIVQENDGDSDECYSELQVRQALINQLKKARLANNLTQMQIAERMQTQKQNVSRLEKAQFDPKLGTLLKYAEAVGMRITLDFPPK
;
A
#
# COMPACT_ATOMS: atom_id res chain seq x y z
N MET A 1 23.09 -0.98 24.20
CA MET A 1 21.77 -0.74 23.56
C MET A 1 21.97 0.34 22.53
N ILE A 2 21.83 0.03 21.24
CA ILE A 2 21.86 1.05 20.19
C ILE A 2 20.51 1.75 20.24
N ASN A 3 20.54 3.09 20.39
CA ASN A 3 19.36 3.90 20.58
C ASN A 3 18.47 3.82 19.32
N ASN A 4 17.23 3.32 19.47
CA ASN A 4 16.29 3.09 18.37
C ASN A 4 15.92 4.40 17.62
N ASP A 5 16.19 5.56 18.22
CA ASP A 5 16.08 6.88 17.59
C ASP A 5 17.09 7.12 16.47
N LEU A 6 18.30 6.55 16.56
CA LEU A 6 19.33 6.72 15.52
C LEU A 6 18.99 5.90 14.27
N ILE A 7 18.42 4.70 14.46
CA ILE A 7 17.91 3.86 13.36
C ILE A 7 16.71 4.55 12.69
N SER A 8 15.77 5.11 13.48
CA SER A 8 14.66 5.91 12.93
C SER A 8 15.16 7.13 12.15
N THR A 9 16.15 7.85 12.67
CA THR A 9 16.68 9.05 11.98
C THR A 9 17.41 8.71 10.69
N LEU A 10 18.12 7.57 10.63
CA LEU A 10 18.84 7.13 9.43
C LEU A 10 17.87 6.66 8.34
N VAL A 11 16.82 5.92 8.72
CA VAL A 11 15.76 5.45 7.80
C VAL A 11 14.91 6.62 7.27
N MET A 12 14.76 7.69 8.03
CA MET A 12 14.09 8.92 7.58
C MET A 12 14.96 9.78 6.66
N LYS A 13 16.29 9.79 6.84
CA LYS A 13 17.22 10.50 5.94
C LYS A 13 17.39 9.79 4.59
N GLU A 14 17.36 8.46 4.55
CA GLU A 14 17.52 7.70 3.31
C GLU A 14 16.26 7.76 2.41
N GLN A 15 15.09 8.05 2.98
CA GLN A 15 13.86 8.29 2.21
C GLN A 15 13.70 9.74 1.70
N ALA A 16 14.57 10.67 2.12
CA ALA A 16 14.50 12.08 1.71
C ALA A 16 15.11 12.34 0.32
N GLU A 17 15.82 11.38 -0.27
CA GLU A 17 16.54 11.57 -1.55
C GLU A 17 15.90 10.84 -2.75
N ILE A 18 14.66 10.36 -2.60
CA ILE A 18 13.83 9.95 -3.74
C ILE A 18 12.58 10.83 -3.79
N VAL A 19 12.80 12.15 -3.79
CA VAL A 19 11.85 13.07 -4.39
C VAL A 19 12.28 13.19 -5.84
N GLN A 20 11.69 12.37 -6.71
CA GLN A 20 11.72 12.68 -8.13
C GLN A 20 10.84 13.91 -8.32
N GLU A 21 11.49 15.08 -8.47
CA GLU A 21 10.95 16.16 -9.28
C GLU A 21 10.69 15.60 -10.67
N ASN A 22 9.43 15.27 -10.96
CA ASN A 22 8.94 15.21 -12.32
C ASN A 22 8.02 16.40 -12.50
N ASP A 23 8.62 17.58 -12.68
CA ASP A 23 8.00 18.67 -13.44
C ASP A 23 7.97 18.24 -14.91
N GLY A 24 7.02 17.36 -15.21
CA GLY A 24 6.76 16.86 -16.53
C GLY A 24 5.27 16.66 -16.63
N ASP A 25 4.62 17.56 -17.36
CA ASP A 25 3.31 17.36 -17.97
C ASP A 25 3.43 16.17 -18.95
N SER A 26 3.49 14.98 -18.37
CA SER A 26 3.45 13.73 -19.10
C SER A 26 1.98 13.37 -19.11
N ASP A 27 1.41 13.25 -20.30
CA ASP A 27 0.23 12.44 -20.56
C ASP A 27 0.52 10.98 -20.13
N GLU A 28 0.70 10.75 -18.83
CA GLU A 28 1.01 9.46 -18.23
C GLU A 28 -0.28 8.64 -18.32
N CYS A 29 -0.40 7.90 -19.42
CA CYS A 29 -1.41 6.86 -19.54
C CYS A 29 -1.10 5.78 -18.49
N TYR A 30 -1.69 5.92 -17.31
CA TYR A 30 -1.57 4.90 -16.27
C TYR A 30 -2.17 3.58 -16.76
N SER A 31 -1.32 2.58 -16.92
CA SER A 31 -1.79 1.21 -17.13
C SER A 31 -2.58 0.72 -15.92
N GLU A 32 -3.56 -0.15 -16.14
CA GLU A 32 -4.34 -0.79 -15.07
C GLU A 32 -3.43 -1.46 -14.03
N LEU A 33 -2.31 -2.04 -14.47
CA LEU A 33 -1.30 -2.61 -13.58
C LEU A 33 -0.67 -1.58 -12.64
N GLN A 34 -0.29 -0.39 -13.15
CA GLN A 34 0.30 0.67 -12.33
C GLN A 34 -0.69 1.20 -11.29
N VAL A 35 -1.93 1.46 -11.69
CA VAL A 35 -2.99 1.91 -10.78
C VAL A 35 -3.24 0.85 -9.69
N ARG A 36 -3.36 -0.42 -10.09
CA ARG A 36 -3.54 -1.53 -9.14
C ARG A 36 -2.38 -1.64 -8.16
N GLN A 37 -1.13 -1.57 -8.65
CA GLN A 37 0.06 -1.63 -7.80
C GLN A 37 0.10 -0.47 -6.81
N ALA A 38 -0.22 0.76 -7.26
CA ALA A 38 -0.28 1.93 -6.40
C ALA A 38 -1.30 1.76 -5.27
N LEU A 39 -2.51 1.32 -5.59
CA LEU A 39 -3.57 1.09 -4.61
C LEU A 39 -3.21 -0.01 -3.60
N ILE A 40 -2.70 -1.16 -4.06
CA ILE A 40 -2.29 -2.27 -3.19
C ILE A 40 -1.14 -1.84 -2.28
N ASN A 41 -0.19 -1.05 -2.79
CA ASN A 41 0.92 -0.54 -2.00
C ASN A 41 0.46 0.41 -0.90
N GLN A 42 -0.55 1.25 -1.13
CA GLN A 42 -1.14 2.09 -0.09
C GLN A 42 -1.76 1.23 1.02
N LEU A 43 -2.55 0.21 0.66
CA LEU A 43 -3.14 -0.73 1.63
C LEU A 43 -2.06 -1.45 2.45
N LYS A 44 -1.00 -1.93 1.78
CA LYS A 44 0.14 -2.59 2.45
C LYS A 44 0.87 -1.66 3.41
N LYS A 45 1.12 -0.41 3.00
CA LYS A 45 1.74 0.61 3.87
C LYS A 45 0.88 0.85 5.11
N ALA A 46 -0.43 0.95 4.96
CA ALA A 46 -1.32 1.12 6.08
C ALA A 46 -1.36 -0.08 7.03
N ARG A 47 -1.33 -1.31 6.50
CA ARG A 47 -1.17 -2.52 7.32
C ARG A 47 0.09 -2.44 8.18
N LEU A 48 1.22 -2.08 7.56
CA LEU A 48 2.51 -1.96 8.24
C LEU A 48 2.48 -0.85 9.31
N ALA A 49 1.89 0.31 9.00
CA ALA A 49 1.74 1.41 9.95
C ALA A 49 0.90 1.03 11.19
N ASN A 50 -0.05 0.11 11.04
CA ASN A 50 -0.85 -0.43 12.13
C ASN A 50 -0.19 -1.64 12.84
N ASN A 51 1.06 -1.99 12.51
CA ASN A 51 1.78 -3.16 13.04
C ASN A 51 1.03 -4.49 12.87
N LEU A 52 0.21 -4.60 11.82
CA LEU A 52 -0.56 -5.80 11.54
C LEU A 52 0.23 -6.76 10.66
N THR A 53 0.22 -8.04 10.99
CA THR A 53 0.78 -9.11 10.15
C THR A 53 -0.18 -9.47 9.01
N GLN A 54 0.36 -10.10 7.95
CA GLN A 54 -0.49 -10.67 6.90
C GLN A 54 -1.48 -11.73 7.43
N MET A 55 -1.14 -12.43 8.52
CA MET A 55 -2.03 -13.41 9.15
C MET A 55 -3.21 -12.72 9.82
N GLN A 56 -2.97 -11.66 10.60
CA GLN A 56 -4.03 -10.89 11.26
C GLN A 56 -4.99 -10.24 10.25
N ILE A 57 -4.48 -9.74 9.12
CA ILE A 57 -5.35 -9.28 8.02
C ILE A 57 -6.16 -10.44 7.43
N ALA A 58 -5.53 -11.61 7.23
CA ALA A 58 -6.22 -12.77 6.70
C ALA A 58 -7.38 -13.22 7.61
N GLU A 59 -7.17 -13.23 8.93
CA GLU A 59 -8.19 -13.52 9.94
C GLU A 59 -9.36 -12.55 9.85
N ARG A 60 -9.08 -11.24 9.81
CA ARG A 60 -10.12 -10.19 9.69
C ARG A 60 -10.89 -10.28 8.39
N MET A 61 -10.22 -10.64 7.29
CA MET A 61 -10.84 -10.81 5.97
C MET A 61 -11.50 -12.19 5.77
N GLN A 62 -11.42 -13.09 6.76
CA GLN A 62 -11.86 -14.49 6.66
C GLN A 62 -11.26 -15.20 5.43
N THR A 63 -9.95 -15.08 5.26
CA THR A 63 -9.19 -15.68 4.16
C THR A 63 -7.89 -16.29 4.67
N GLN A 64 -7.08 -16.83 3.76
CA GLN A 64 -5.80 -17.44 4.10
C GLN A 64 -4.65 -16.43 3.92
N LYS A 65 -3.59 -16.54 4.74
CA LYS A 65 -2.37 -15.71 4.65
C LYS A 65 -1.81 -15.65 3.22
N GLN A 66 -1.83 -16.77 2.49
CA GLN A 66 -1.35 -16.83 1.12
C GLN A 66 -2.14 -15.92 0.16
N ASN A 67 -3.44 -15.75 0.38
CA ASN A 67 -4.28 -14.86 -0.43
C ASN A 67 -3.90 -13.39 -0.16
N VAL A 68 -3.67 -13.02 1.10
CA VAL A 68 -3.18 -11.69 1.50
C VAL A 68 -1.79 -11.43 0.90
N SER A 69 -0.89 -12.41 0.95
CA SER A 69 0.44 -12.29 0.33
C SER A 69 0.37 -12.11 -1.19
N ARG A 70 -0.50 -12.87 -1.88
CA ARG A 70 -0.68 -12.73 -3.34
C ARG A 70 -1.27 -11.37 -3.69
N LEU A 71 -2.22 -10.90 -2.88
CA LEU A 71 -2.83 -9.58 -3.01
C LEU A 71 -1.77 -8.48 -2.84
N GLU A 72 -0.97 -8.52 -1.77
CA GLU A 72 0.11 -7.53 -1.53
C GLU A 72 1.24 -7.53 -2.57
N LYS A 73 1.31 -8.55 -3.41
CA LYS A 73 2.23 -8.66 -4.53
C LYS A 73 1.59 -8.27 -5.88
N ALA A 74 0.33 -7.84 -5.87
CA ALA A 74 -0.44 -7.52 -7.08
C ALA A 74 -0.41 -8.62 -8.16
N GLN A 75 -0.36 -9.90 -7.74
CA GLN A 75 -0.17 -11.05 -8.64
C GLN A 75 -1.42 -11.46 -9.41
N PHE A 76 -2.56 -10.83 -9.14
CA PHE A 76 -3.83 -11.07 -9.80
C PHE A 76 -4.64 -9.79 -9.78
N ASP A 77 -5.77 -9.79 -10.48
CA ASP A 77 -6.75 -8.72 -10.46
C ASP A 77 -7.77 -8.92 -9.33
N PRO A 78 -7.63 -8.23 -8.17
CA PRO A 78 -8.59 -8.34 -7.09
C PRO A 78 -9.85 -7.55 -7.42
N LYS A 79 -11.01 -8.18 -7.22
CA LYS A 79 -12.28 -7.44 -7.23
C LYS A 79 -12.26 -6.30 -6.23
N LEU A 80 -12.98 -5.22 -6.53
CA LEU A 80 -13.14 -4.07 -5.63
C LEU A 80 -13.56 -4.49 -4.20
N GLY A 81 -14.48 -5.46 -4.07
CA GLY A 81 -14.90 -5.98 -2.77
C GLY A 81 -13.76 -6.58 -1.94
N THR A 82 -12.74 -7.16 -2.58
CA THR A 82 -11.54 -7.68 -1.89
C THR A 82 -10.69 -6.54 -1.34
N LEU A 83 -10.53 -5.46 -2.11
CA LEU A 83 -9.80 -4.26 -1.69
C LEU A 83 -10.51 -3.56 -0.53
N LEU A 84 -11.84 -3.45 -0.60
CA LEU A 84 -12.65 -2.88 0.47
C LEU A 84 -12.54 -3.69 1.78
N LYS A 85 -12.63 -5.02 1.71
CA LYS A 85 -12.42 -5.90 2.87
C LYS A 85 -11.02 -5.75 3.48
N TYR A 86 -10.00 -5.57 2.65
CA TYR A 86 -8.65 -5.32 3.15
C TYR A 86 -8.58 -3.97 3.87
N ALA A 87 -9.12 -2.91 3.27
CA ALA A 87 -9.14 -1.59 3.90
C ALA A 87 -9.87 -1.62 5.25
N GLU A 88 -11.04 -2.27 5.31
CA GLU A 88 -11.80 -2.48 6.54
C GLU A 88 -10.99 -3.29 7.58
N ALA A 89 -10.30 -4.35 7.15
CA ALA A 89 -9.43 -5.14 8.00
C ALA A 89 -8.25 -4.34 8.58
N VAL A 90 -7.82 -3.26 7.92
CA VAL A 90 -6.81 -2.32 8.45
C VAL A 90 -7.44 -1.24 9.33
N GLY A 91 -8.75 -1.03 9.25
CA GLY A 91 -9.45 0.08 9.92
C GLY A 91 -9.52 1.36 9.08
N MET A 92 -9.50 1.23 7.75
CA MET A 92 -9.51 2.33 6.79
C MET A 92 -10.73 2.28 5.86
N ARG A 93 -10.94 3.39 5.17
CA ARG A 93 -11.90 3.52 4.07
C ARG A 93 -11.16 3.90 2.79
N ILE A 94 -11.59 3.33 1.65
CA ILE A 94 -11.13 3.76 0.32
C ILE A 94 -12.01 4.92 -0.13
N THR A 95 -11.38 6.01 -0.57
CA THR A 95 -12.00 7.15 -1.27
C THR A 95 -11.38 7.27 -2.66
N LEU A 96 -12.17 7.76 -3.62
CA LEU A 96 -11.73 7.96 -5.00
C LEU A 96 -12.01 9.41 -5.39
N ASP A 97 -10.97 10.09 -5.87
CA ASP A 97 -11.06 11.44 -6.40
C ASP A 97 -10.77 11.39 -7.90
N PHE A 98 -11.48 12.23 -8.67
CA PHE A 98 -11.38 12.31 -10.13
C PHE A 98 -10.81 13.68 -10.50
N PRO A 99 -9.49 13.90 -10.39
CA PRO A 99 -8.89 15.14 -10.86
C PRO A 99 -9.07 15.28 -12.38
N PRO A 100 -9.12 16.52 -12.89
CA PRO A 100 -9.02 16.74 -14.32
C PRO A 100 -7.72 16.14 -14.85
N LYS A 101 -7.76 15.65 -16.09
CA LYS A 101 -6.55 15.26 -16.82
C LYS A 101 -5.75 16.50 -17.19
#